data_AF-A0A949KT22-F1
#
_entry.id   AF-A0A949KT22-F1
#
_cell.length_a   1.000
_cell.length_b   1.000
_cell.length_c   1.000
_cell.angle_alpha   90.00
_cell.angle_beta   90.00
_cell.angle_gamma   90.00
#
_symmetry.space_group_name_H-M   'P 1'
#
loop_
_entity.id
_entity.type
_entity.pdbx_description
1 polymer ?
#
loop_
_entity_poly.entity_id
_entity_poly.type
_entity_poly.pdbx_seq_one_letter_code
_entity_poly.pdbx_strand_id
1 'polypeptide(L)'
;MPERINGLILLPHLRVQNANAVSGPLSWGFPAPSAFTGFVHALHLRLRSQEINLDGVGIVCHSFDPQVYKPNPYTYKFSLARHPLTKDGETASVIEEGRVHMEASLLVGVYGYLDEGEGAYFARQVQEAAMGMRLAGGSILPSDGDYQPEYFALAEDKESIETQFRKIRRKLLPGFALVSAHAELREHLAQMQQDNPKTTALDALLDLSCLHVQPISEDPQTPGKVSWRAARSRQGWLVPLPVGYGAISPLYEAGQVANARDDQTPFRFVECLYSLGEWKSPHRIEGPDELLWHHHADPENGLYLCEQRHQAD
;
A
#
# COMPACT_ATOMS: atom_id res chain seq x y z
N MET A 1 10.25 -18.34 -15.74
CA MET A 1 8.91 -17.86 -16.09
C MET A 1 8.24 -17.48 -14.79
N PRO A 2 7.61 -16.30 -14.66
CA PRO A 2 6.86 -16.00 -13.44
C PRO A 2 5.82 -17.10 -13.24
N GLU A 3 5.76 -17.67 -12.04
CA GLU A 3 4.76 -18.67 -11.71
C GLU A 3 3.38 -18.08 -11.98
N ARG A 4 2.51 -18.87 -12.60
CA ARG A 4 1.14 -18.47 -12.90
C ARG A 4 0.34 -18.48 -11.59
N ILE A 5 -0.44 -17.44 -11.34
CA ILE A 5 -1.37 -17.43 -10.21
C ILE A 5 -2.47 -18.48 -10.43
N ASN A 6 -2.62 -19.41 -9.49
CA ASN A 6 -3.57 -20.51 -9.54
C ASN A 6 -4.86 -20.22 -8.77
N GLY A 7 -4.79 -19.35 -7.78
CA GLY A 7 -5.95 -18.99 -6.98
C GLY A 7 -5.78 -17.69 -6.21
N LEU A 8 -6.86 -17.23 -5.59
CA LEU A 8 -6.90 -16.04 -4.75
C LEU A 8 -7.53 -16.38 -3.41
N ILE A 9 -6.93 -15.91 -2.32
CA ILE A 9 -7.51 -15.97 -0.98
C ILE A 9 -7.95 -14.56 -0.58
N LEU A 10 -9.22 -14.40 -0.28
CA LEU A 10 -9.76 -13.19 0.33
C LEU A 10 -9.69 -13.33 1.86
N LEU A 11 -8.97 -12.42 2.50
CA LEU A 11 -9.02 -12.15 3.93
C LEU A 11 -9.90 -10.92 4.15
N PRO A 12 -11.19 -11.10 4.46
CA PRO A 12 -12.13 -9.99 4.49
C PRO A 12 -12.04 -9.19 5.80
N HIS A 13 -12.21 -7.87 5.70
CA HIS A 13 -12.52 -6.97 6.81
C HIS A 13 -11.61 -7.13 8.05
N LEU A 14 -10.29 -7.23 7.82
CA LEU A 14 -9.30 -7.27 8.89
C LEU A 14 -9.29 -5.93 9.62
N ARG A 15 -9.71 -5.94 10.88
CA ARG A 15 -9.66 -4.77 11.76
C ARG A 15 -8.28 -4.68 12.39
N VAL A 16 -7.56 -3.62 12.09
CA VAL A 16 -6.21 -3.38 12.60
C VAL A 16 -6.22 -2.19 13.54
N GLN A 17 -5.79 -2.43 14.78
CA GLN A 17 -5.67 -1.41 15.81
C GLN A 17 -4.23 -0.90 15.90
N ASN A 18 -4.05 0.43 15.91
CA ASN A 18 -2.74 1.08 16.08
C ASN A 18 -1.73 0.69 14.99
N ALA A 19 -2.18 0.61 13.73
CA ALA A 19 -1.26 0.52 12.60
C ALA A 19 -0.46 1.83 12.47
N ASN A 20 0.73 1.75 11.89
CA ASN A 20 1.59 2.91 11.65
C ASN A 20 0.97 3.83 10.58
N ALA A 21 0.77 5.10 10.93
CA ALA A 21 0.24 6.13 10.03
C ALA A 21 1.33 6.99 9.37
N VAL A 22 2.61 6.79 9.72
CA VAL A 22 3.75 7.43 9.06
C VAL A 22 4.26 6.47 7.98
N SER A 23 3.77 6.63 6.76
CA SER A 23 4.06 5.71 5.66
C SER A 23 5.45 5.91 5.05
N GLY A 24 6.00 7.12 5.15
CA GLY A 24 7.38 7.43 4.80
C GLY A 24 7.78 8.84 5.26
N PRO A 25 9.02 9.29 4.95
CA PRO A 25 9.54 10.58 5.43
C PRO A 25 8.73 11.81 4.99
N LEU A 26 8.04 11.73 3.84
CA LEU A 26 7.30 12.83 3.21
C LEU A 26 5.78 12.61 3.20
N SER A 27 5.28 11.50 3.74
CA SER A 27 3.87 11.11 3.65
C SER A 27 3.36 10.50 4.95
N TRP A 28 2.11 10.85 5.27
CA TRP A 28 1.37 10.24 6.36
C TRP A 28 -0.04 9.88 5.89
N GLY A 29 -0.68 8.94 6.58
CA GLY A 29 -1.99 8.42 6.24
C GLY A 29 -2.01 6.90 6.27
N PHE A 30 -2.36 6.29 5.14
CA PHE A 30 -2.43 4.83 5.02
C PHE A 30 -1.01 4.21 4.97
N PRO A 31 -0.77 3.04 5.57
CA PRO A 31 0.55 2.39 5.55
C PRO A 31 1.05 2.08 4.14
N ALA A 32 2.37 2.06 3.96
CA ALA A 32 2.98 1.75 2.66
C ALA A 32 2.67 0.30 2.20
N PRO A 33 2.57 0.04 0.87
CA PRO A 33 2.35 -1.31 0.32
C PRO A 33 3.37 -2.34 0.81
N SER A 34 4.61 -1.92 1.10
CA SER A 34 5.66 -2.77 1.66
C SER A 34 5.28 -3.45 2.98
N ALA A 35 4.43 -2.80 3.79
CA ALA A 35 3.91 -3.41 5.01
C ALA A 35 2.97 -4.59 4.73
N PHE A 36 2.26 -4.57 3.60
CA PHE A 36 1.31 -5.60 3.20
C PHE A 36 2.00 -6.73 2.45
N THR A 37 2.94 -6.42 1.53
CA THR A 37 3.74 -7.45 0.86
C THR A 37 4.61 -8.19 1.87
N GLY A 38 5.24 -7.48 2.81
CA GLY A 38 5.98 -8.09 3.92
C GLY A 38 5.10 -8.93 4.85
N PHE A 39 3.84 -8.55 5.05
CA PHE A 39 2.88 -9.33 5.82
C PHE A 39 2.52 -10.65 5.13
N VAL A 40 2.25 -10.62 3.82
CA VAL A 40 2.00 -11.84 3.02
C VAL A 40 3.24 -12.73 2.98
N HIS A 41 4.43 -12.16 2.82
CA HIS A 41 5.67 -12.92 2.89
C HIS A 41 5.86 -13.59 4.27
N ALA A 42 5.56 -12.89 5.36
CA ALA A 42 5.61 -13.48 6.70
C ALA A 42 4.55 -14.58 6.90
N LEU A 43 3.36 -14.46 6.30
CA LEU A 43 2.35 -15.52 6.28
C LEU A 43 2.86 -16.76 5.54
N HIS A 44 3.44 -16.58 4.36
CA HIS A 44 4.05 -17.67 3.60
C HIS A 44 5.12 -18.40 4.43
N LEU A 45 6.04 -17.66 5.04
CA LEU A 45 7.10 -18.22 5.89
C LEU A 45 6.59 -18.93 7.15
N ARG A 46 5.39 -18.58 7.65
CA ARG A 46 4.78 -19.20 8.83
C ARG A 46 4.03 -20.48 8.48
N LEU A 47 3.37 -20.51 7.33
CA LEU A 47 2.57 -21.65 6.89
C LEU A 47 3.40 -22.73 6.19
N ARG A 48 4.59 -22.40 5.66
CA ARG A 48 5.58 -23.29 5.02
C ARG A 48 4.98 -24.54 4.37
N SER A 49 4.28 -24.35 3.26
CA SER A 49 3.96 -25.45 2.33
C SER A 49 5.08 -25.57 1.30
N GLN A 50 5.51 -26.77 0.95
CA GLN A 50 6.53 -26.98 -0.09
C GLN A 50 5.98 -26.76 -1.50
N GLU A 51 4.66 -26.84 -1.68
CA GLU A 51 4.02 -26.82 -3.00
C GLU A 51 3.19 -25.55 -3.24
N ILE A 52 2.90 -24.78 -2.19
CA ILE A 52 2.05 -23.59 -2.25
C ILE A 52 2.80 -22.34 -1.81
N ASN A 53 2.92 -21.38 -2.71
CA ASN A 53 3.46 -20.05 -2.44
C ASN A 53 2.34 -19.03 -2.28
N LEU A 54 2.48 -18.15 -1.29
CA LEU A 54 1.65 -16.96 -1.14
C LEU A 54 2.47 -15.76 -1.57
N ASP A 55 2.05 -15.09 -2.62
CA ASP A 55 2.68 -13.88 -3.13
C ASP A 55 1.64 -13.00 -3.81
N GLY A 56 1.91 -11.70 -3.89
CA GLY A 56 0.95 -10.71 -4.37
C GLY A 56 -0.11 -10.39 -3.31
N VAL A 57 -0.37 -9.11 -3.12
CA VAL A 57 -1.41 -8.63 -2.20
C VAL A 57 -2.22 -7.50 -2.80
N GLY A 58 -3.52 -7.72 -2.92
CA GLY A 58 -4.51 -6.70 -3.20
C GLY A 58 -4.92 -6.02 -1.90
N ILE A 59 -4.89 -4.69 -1.89
CA ILE A 59 -5.15 -3.89 -0.69
C ILE A 59 -6.45 -3.13 -0.90
N VAL A 60 -7.47 -3.43 -0.09
CA VAL A 60 -8.73 -2.70 -0.09
C VAL A 60 -9.00 -2.14 1.30
N CYS A 61 -9.14 -0.82 1.41
CA CYS A 61 -9.47 -0.14 2.65
C CYS A 61 -10.98 0.12 2.73
N HIS A 62 -11.61 -0.35 3.79
CA HIS A 62 -13.04 -0.14 4.09
C HIS A 62 -13.26 1.03 5.04
N SER A 63 -12.39 1.17 6.04
CA SER A 63 -12.44 2.25 7.04
C SER A 63 -11.04 2.67 7.45
N PHE A 64 -10.84 3.97 7.68
CA PHE A 64 -9.57 4.57 8.04
C PHE A 64 -9.81 5.71 9.04
N ASP A 65 -9.34 5.53 10.27
CA ASP A 65 -9.53 6.46 11.39
C ASP A 65 -8.18 6.81 12.05
N PRO A 66 -7.47 7.82 11.54
CA PRO A 66 -6.17 8.23 12.06
C PRO A 66 -6.31 8.92 13.41
N GLN A 67 -5.42 8.61 14.35
CA GLN A 67 -5.40 9.23 15.68
C GLN A 67 -4.75 10.61 15.61
N VAL A 68 -5.50 11.58 15.12
CA VAL A 68 -5.04 12.96 14.93
C VAL A 68 -6.01 13.96 15.53
N TYR A 69 -5.52 15.15 15.82
CA TYR A 69 -6.31 16.31 16.18
C TYR A 69 -5.89 17.53 15.35
N LYS A 70 -6.79 18.51 15.22
CA LYS A 70 -6.53 19.75 14.49
C LYS A 70 -6.25 20.89 15.46
N PRO A 71 -4.98 21.30 15.66
CA PRO A 71 -4.67 22.53 16.39
C PRO A 71 -5.08 23.80 15.61
N ASN A 72 -5.18 23.72 14.28
CA ASN A 72 -5.63 24.81 13.41
C ASN A 72 -6.38 24.23 12.19
N PRO A 73 -7.02 25.07 11.34
CA PRO A 73 -7.84 24.58 10.22
C PRO A 73 -7.08 23.80 9.14
N TYR A 74 -5.76 23.98 9.03
CA TYR A 74 -4.97 23.55 7.88
C TYR A 74 -4.10 22.31 8.15
N THR A 75 -3.67 22.11 9.40
CA THR A 75 -2.73 21.05 9.78
C THR A 75 -3.32 20.11 10.81
N TYR A 76 -2.99 18.83 10.69
CA TYR A 76 -3.24 17.81 11.70
C TYR A 76 -1.98 17.57 12.53
N LYS A 77 -2.14 17.13 13.77
CA LYS A 77 -1.08 16.60 14.63
C LYS A 77 -1.47 15.22 15.15
N PHE A 78 -0.50 14.35 15.36
CA PHE A 78 -0.74 13.03 15.93
C PHE A 78 -1.03 13.10 17.43
N SER A 79 -1.97 12.27 17.86
CA SER A 79 -2.21 11.99 19.27
C SER A 79 -1.18 10.96 19.76
N LEU A 80 -0.32 11.37 20.69
CA LEU A 80 0.81 10.56 21.15
C LEU A 80 0.49 9.78 22.42
N ALA A 81 1.20 8.67 22.61
CA ALA A 81 1.16 7.89 23.84
C ALA A 81 2.17 8.43 24.86
N ARG A 82 1.84 8.30 26.16
CA ARG A 82 2.79 8.58 27.22
C ARG A 82 3.65 7.34 27.46
N HIS A 83 4.96 7.47 27.27
CA HIS A 83 5.92 6.42 27.58
C HIS A 83 6.29 6.41 29.09
N PRO A 84 6.79 5.27 29.61
CA PRO A 84 7.31 5.20 30.97
C PRO A 84 8.38 6.26 31.24
N LEU A 85 8.51 6.65 32.50
CA LEU A 85 9.55 7.57 32.96
C LEU A 85 10.94 6.94 32.78
N THR A 86 11.97 7.78 32.71
CA THR A 86 13.37 7.34 32.67
C THR A 86 13.74 6.67 34.00
N LYS A 87 14.92 6.03 34.03
CA LYS A 87 15.49 5.42 35.24
C LYS A 87 15.60 6.43 36.41
N ASP A 88 15.76 7.72 36.09
CA ASP A 88 15.92 8.81 37.05
C ASP A 88 14.56 9.44 37.45
N GLY A 89 13.44 8.90 36.94
CA GLY A 89 12.09 9.38 37.22
C GLY A 89 11.64 10.57 36.36
N GLU A 90 12.43 10.95 35.36
CA GLU A 90 12.14 12.08 34.48
C GLU A 90 11.26 11.67 33.28
N THR A 91 10.60 12.64 32.66
CA THR A 91 9.83 12.41 31.44
C THR A 91 10.76 12.04 30.30
N ALA A 92 10.56 10.87 29.68
CA ALA A 92 11.31 10.46 28.51
C ALA A 92 11.07 11.42 27.32
N SER A 93 12.06 11.55 26.43
CA SER A 93 11.92 12.32 25.20
C SER A 93 10.72 11.85 24.39
N VAL A 94 9.92 12.79 23.92
CA VAL A 94 8.73 12.50 23.12
C VAL A 94 9.17 12.11 21.72
N ILE A 95 8.84 10.88 21.32
CA ILE A 95 8.99 10.38 19.95
C ILE A 95 7.61 10.43 19.30
N GLU A 96 7.48 11.15 18.18
CA GLU A 96 6.21 11.22 17.46
C GLU A 96 5.98 9.93 16.67
N GLU A 97 4.99 9.14 17.10
CA GLU A 97 4.51 7.96 16.38
C GLU A 97 3.10 8.21 15.87
N GLY A 98 2.90 8.18 14.55
CA GLY A 98 1.56 8.26 13.96
C GLY A 98 0.84 6.91 14.05
N ARG A 99 -0.39 6.90 14.56
CA ARG A 99 -1.21 5.68 14.69
C ARG A 99 -2.56 5.84 14.00
N VAL A 100 -3.07 4.72 13.49
CA VAL A 100 -4.40 4.64 12.84
C VAL A 100 -5.12 3.35 13.21
N HIS A 101 -6.45 3.44 13.35
CA HIS A 101 -7.34 2.30 13.28
C HIS A 101 -7.83 2.14 11.84
N MET A 102 -7.76 0.94 11.30
CA MET A 102 -8.21 0.69 9.93
C MET A 102 -8.93 -0.64 9.82
N GLU A 103 -9.80 -0.74 8.81
CA GLU A 103 -10.41 -1.98 8.39
C GLU A 103 -10.06 -2.21 6.92
N ALA A 104 -9.39 -3.32 6.61
CA ALA A 104 -8.92 -3.61 5.27
C ALA A 104 -9.18 -5.08 4.88
N SER A 105 -9.56 -5.32 3.63
CA SER A 105 -9.54 -6.65 3.05
C SER A 105 -8.26 -6.85 2.24
N LEU A 106 -7.68 -8.04 2.37
CA LEU A 106 -6.51 -8.45 1.61
C LEU A 106 -6.88 -9.54 0.62
N LEU A 107 -6.48 -9.37 -0.64
CA LEU A 107 -6.59 -10.41 -1.65
C LEU A 107 -5.20 -10.99 -1.90
N VAL A 108 -4.94 -12.21 -1.47
CA VAL A 108 -3.61 -12.83 -1.54
C VAL A 108 -3.53 -13.78 -2.72
N GLY A 109 -2.49 -13.69 -3.53
CA GLY A 109 -2.26 -14.62 -4.62
C GLY A 109 -1.72 -15.97 -4.13
N VAL A 110 -2.24 -17.04 -4.73
CA VAL A 110 -1.81 -18.42 -4.47
C VAL A 110 -1.18 -18.99 -5.73
N TYR A 111 0.05 -19.47 -5.60
CA TYR A 111 0.79 -20.18 -6.64
C TYR A 111 0.99 -21.62 -6.18
N GLY A 112 0.65 -22.56 -7.04
CA GLY A 112 0.43 -23.96 -6.67
C GLY A 112 -1.05 -24.33 -6.74
N TYR A 113 -1.32 -25.55 -7.16
CA TYR A 113 -2.67 -26.04 -7.38
C TYR A 113 -3.32 -26.42 -6.04
N LEU A 114 -4.54 -25.94 -5.82
CA LEU A 114 -5.43 -26.37 -4.74
C LEU A 114 -6.83 -26.56 -5.32
N ASP A 115 -7.46 -27.69 -5.00
CA ASP A 115 -8.88 -27.84 -5.29
C ASP A 115 -9.74 -26.91 -4.40
N GLU A 116 -11.05 -26.83 -4.66
CA GLU A 116 -11.93 -25.93 -3.90
C GLU A 116 -11.97 -26.25 -2.39
N GLY A 117 -11.91 -27.53 -2.01
CA GLY A 117 -11.98 -27.96 -0.62
C GLY A 117 -10.66 -27.70 0.12
N GLU A 118 -9.54 -28.07 -0.50
CA GLU A 118 -8.20 -27.79 -0.01
C GLU A 118 -7.96 -26.29 0.12
N GLY A 119 -8.35 -25.52 -0.90
CA GLY A 119 -8.21 -24.07 -0.91
C GLY A 119 -9.06 -23.39 0.15
N ALA A 120 -10.30 -23.83 0.37
CA ALA A 120 -11.14 -23.31 1.45
C ALA A 120 -10.55 -23.61 2.84
N TYR A 121 -10.01 -24.81 3.04
CA TYR A 121 -9.32 -25.18 4.28
C TYR A 121 -8.05 -24.34 4.47
N PHE A 122 -7.27 -24.15 3.41
CA PHE A 122 -6.07 -23.33 3.42
C PHE A 122 -6.37 -21.86 3.71
N ALA A 123 -7.43 -21.29 3.12
CA ALA A 123 -7.87 -19.92 3.42
C ALA A 123 -8.17 -19.70 4.92
N ARG A 124 -8.77 -20.69 5.59
CA ARG A 124 -8.97 -20.65 7.04
C ARG A 124 -7.65 -20.67 7.82
N GLN A 125 -6.71 -21.53 7.44
CA GLN A 125 -5.38 -21.55 8.05
C GLN A 125 -4.64 -20.22 7.87
N VAL A 126 -4.75 -19.61 6.69
CA VAL A 126 -4.18 -18.28 6.41
C VAL A 126 -4.78 -17.23 7.34
N GLN A 127 -6.10 -17.22 7.50
CA GLN A 127 -6.76 -16.29 8.42
C GLN A 127 -6.35 -16.54 9.87
N GLU A 128 -6.36 -17.79 10.34
CA GLU A 128 -5.95 -18.16 11.70
C GLU A 128 -4.51 -17.73 12.00
N ALA A 129 -3.59 -17.93 11.04
CA ALA A 129 -2.22 -17.45 11.15
C ALA A 129 -2.14 -15.91 11.19
N ALA A 130 -2.90 -15.23 10.32
CA ALA A 130 -2.98 -13.77 10.26
C ALA A 130 -3.46 -13.17 11.59
N MET A 131 -4.47 -13.76 12.24
CA MET A 131 -4.99 -13.32 13.53
C MET A 131 -3.94 -13.31 14.65
N GLY A 132 -2.91 -14.17 14.53
CA GLY A 132 -1.77 -14.20 15.44
C GLY A 132 -0.58 -13.34 15.02
N MET A 133 -0.78 -12.38 14.12
CA MET A 133 0.26 -11.52 13.54
C MET A 133 -0.07 -10.03 13.70
N ARG A 134 0.83 -9.17 13.20
CA ARG A 134 0.65 -7.72 13.15
C ARG A 134 0.71 -7.25 11.71
N LEU A 135 -0.15 -6.30 11.37
CA LEU A 135 -0.18 -5.65 10.06
C LEU A 135 0.19 -4.17 10.23
N ALA A 136 1.22 -3.71 9.51
CA ALA A 136 1.77 -2.36 9.63
C ALA A 136 2.08 -1.95 11.09
N GLY A 137 2.57 -2.89 11.91
CA GLY A 137 2.87 -2.68 13.33
C GLY A 137 1.67 -2.75 14.28
N GLY A 138 0.44 -2.71 13.75
CA GLY A 138 -0.80 -2.79 14.53
C GLY A 138 -1.27 -4.22 14.78
N SER A 139 -2.12 -4.39 15.80
CA SER A 139 -2.72 -5.67 16.16
C SER A 139 -3.97 -5.95 15.34
N ILE A 140 -4.13 -7.18 14.85
CA ILE A 140 -5.37 -7.60 14.19
C ILE A 140 -6.38 -8.02 15.26
N LEU A 141 -7.56 -7.39 15.25
CA LEU A 141 -8.63 -7.65 16.20
C LEU A 141 -9.54 -8.77 15.69
N PRO A 142 -10.03 -9.66 16.56
CA PRO A 142 -11.01 -10.66 16.19
C PRO A 142 -12.28 -9.99 15.65
N SER A 143 -12.87 -10.61 14.63
CA SER A 143 -14.14 -10.19 14.05
C SER A 143 -15.26 -11.08 14.61
N ASP A 144 -16.40 -10.48 14.96
CA ASP A 144 -17.52 -11.14 15.66
C ASP A 144 -18.40 -12.04 14.75
N GLY A 145 -17.94 -12.42 13.56
CA GLY A 145 -18.43 -13.64 12.89
C GLY A 145 -19.02 -13.51 11.49
N ASP A 146 -19.20 -12.31 10.93
CA ASP A 146 -19.90 -12.19 9.63
C ASP A 146 -19.00 -12.40 8.39
N TYR A 147 -17.68 -12.21 8.53
CA TYR A 147 -16.75 -12.24 7.40
C TYR A 147 -15.78 -13.43 7.52
N GLN A 148 -15.95 -14.39 6.62
CA GLN A 148 -15.13 -15.61 6.56
C GLN A 148 -14.16 -15.56 5.37
N PRO A 149 -12.95 -16.14 5.50
CA PRO A 149 -11.99 -16.15 4.43
C PRO A 149 -12.49 -17.07 3.32
N GLU A 150 -12.25 -16.66 2.07
CA GLU A 150 -12.74 -17.39 0.90
C GLU A 150 -11.60 -17.64 -0.08
N TYR A 151 -11.56 -18.84 -0.64
CA TYR A 151 -10.66 -19.20 -1.73
C TYR A 151 -11.40 -19.19 -3.07
N PHE A 152 -10.73 -18.68 -4.10
CA PHE A 152 -11.19 -18.65 -5.47
C PHE A 152 -10.14 -19.31 -6.35
N ALA A 153 -10.41 -20.52 -6.83
CA ALA A 153 -9.59 -21.14 -7.86
C ALA A 153 -9.72 -20.34 -9.17
N LEU A 154 -8.60 -19.89 -9.73
CA LEU A 154 -8.61 -19.12 -10.97
C LEU A 154 -8.68 -20.06 -12.17
N ALA A 155 -9.61 -19.75 -13.08
CA ALA A 155 -9.75 -20.47 -14.33
C ALA A 155 -8.54 -20.29 -15.25
N GLU A 156 -8.42 -21.16 -16.25
CA GLU A 156 -7.32 -21.06 -17.20
C GLU A 156 -7.52 -19.96 -18.26
N ASP A 157 -8.77 -19.70 -18.63
CA ASP A 157 -9.17 -18.75 -19.65
C ASP A 157 -9.53 -17.37 -19.09
N LYS A 158 -9.22 -16.33 -19.86
CA LYS A 158 -9.40 -14.92 -19.46
C LYS A 158 -10.86 -14.56 -19.14
N GLU A 159 -11.82 -15.06 -19.92
CA GLU A 159 -13.24 -14.73 -19.76
C GLU A 159 -13.82 -15.28 -18.44
N SER A 160 -13.43 -16.50 -18.07
CA SER A 160 -13.80 -17.09 -16.79
C SER A 160 -13.13 -16.38 -15.61
N ILE A 161 -11.85 -16.00 -15.73
CA ILE A 161 -11.16 -15.18 -14.71
C ILE A 161 -11.91 -13.87 -14.48
N GLU A 162 -12.26 -13.14 -15.55
CA GLU A 162 -13.02 -11.90 -15.44
C GLU A 162 -14.35 -12.10 -14.72
N THR A 163 -15.08 -13.17 -15.06
CA THR A 163 -16.38 -13.51 -14.46
C THR A 163 -16.26 -13.82 -12.97
N GLN A 164 -15.26 -14.62 -12.58
CA GLN A 164 -14.94 -14.93 -11.19
C GLN A 164 -14.54 -13.65 -10.43
N PHE A 165 -13.69 -12.82 -11.02
CA PHE A 165 -13.23 -11.58 -10.42
C PHE A 165 -14.38 -10.58 -10.19
N ARG A 166 -15.43 -10.56 -11.04
CA ARG A 166 -16.65 -9.77 -10.78
C ARG A 166 -17.31 -10.13 -9.44
N LYS A 167 -17.29 -11.41 -9.05
CA LYS A 167 -17.83 -11.86 -7.76
C LYS A 167 -16.98 -11.36 -6.60
N ILE A 168 -15.65 -11.45 -6.74
CA ILE A 168 -14.68 -10.96 -5.75
C ILE A 168 -14.85 -9.45 -5.54
N ARG A 169 -14.94 -8.66 -6.63
CA ARG A 169 -15.13 -7.20 -6.56
C ARG A 169 -16.35 -6.78 -5.75
N ARG A 170 -17.44 -7.55 -5.79
CA ARG A 170 -18.65 -7.27 -4.99
C ARG A 170 -18.43 -7.47 -3.50
N LYS A 171 -17.59 -8.44 -3.12
CA LYS A 171 -17.23 -8.73 -1.72
C LYS A 171 -16.25 -7.71 -1.14
N LEU A 172 -15.52 -7.00 -1.99
CA LEU A 172 -14.60 -5.92 -1.60
C LEU A 172 -15.33 -4.58 -1.35
N LEU A 173 -16.66 -4.55 -1.47
CA LEU A 173 -17.47 -3.37 -1.18
C LEU A 173 -18.09 -3.47 0.22
N PRO A 174 -18.26 -2.34 0.92
CA PRO A 174 -17.85 -0.98 0.53
C PRO A 174 -16.36 -0.74 0.85
N GLY A 175 -15.55 -0.40 -0.14
CA GLY A 175 -14.12 -0.14 0.06
C GLY A 175 -13.47 0.51 -1.15
N PHE A 176 -12.21 0.89 -1.00
CA PHE A 176 -11.38 1.43 -2.08
C PHE A 176 -10.09 0.62 -2.20
N ALA A 177 -9.78 0.19 -3.42
CA ALA A 177 -8.55 -0.50 -3.77
C ALA A 177 -7.42 0.50 -3.95
N LEU A 178 -6.26 0.22 -3.36
CA LEU A 178 -5.04 0.97 -3.60
C LEU A 178 -4.30 0.35 -4.78
N VAL A 179 -4.12 1.12 -5.84
CA VAL A 179 -3.35 0.72 -7.03
C VAL A 179 -2.24 1.73 -7.31
N SER A 180 -1.26 1.32 -8.10
CA SER A 180 -0.15 2.15 -8.51
C SER A 180 -0.55 3.02 -9.70
N ALA A 181 -0.21 4.31 -9.63
CA ALA A 181 -0.49 5.32 -10.66
C ALA A 181 0.83 5.89 -11.23
N HIS A 182 1.85 5.03 -11.36
CA HIS A 182 3.18 5.44 -11.82
C HIS A 182 3.18 5.93 -13.27
N ALA A 183 2.34 5.35 -14.13
CA ALA A 183 2.22 5.78 -15.52
C ALA A 183 1.69 7.22 -15.62
N GLU A 184 0.71 7.57 -14.79
CA GLU A 184 0.14 8.91 -14.68
C GLU A 184 1.18 9.92 -14.19
N LEU A 185 2.05 9.53 -13.25
CA LEU A 185 3.18 10.35 -12.81
C LEU A 185 4.17 10.60 -13.95
N ARG A 186 4.52 9.56 -14.72
CA ARG A 186 5.43 9.68 -15.88
C ARG A 186 4.85 10.57 -16.97
N GLU A 187 3.57 10.38 -17.30
CA GLU A 187 2.86 11.18 -18.31
C GLU A 187 2.79 12.65 -17.89
N HIS A 188 2.47 12.92 -16.61
CA HIS A 188 2.42 14.28 -16.08
C HIS A 188 3.79 14.95 -16.05
N LEU A 189 4.84 14.22 -15.66
CA LEU A 189 6.22 14.71 -15.72
C LEU A 189 6.60 15.09 -17.17
N ALA A 190 6.29 14.23 -18.14
CA ALA A 190 6.57 14.52 -19.55
C ALA A 190 5.82 15.77 -20.05
N GLN A 191 4.58 15.99 -19.59
CA GLN A 191 3.81 17.19 -19.89
C GLN A 191 4.47 18.44 -19.28
N MET A 192 4.82 18.42 -18.00
CA MET A 192 5.48 19.56 -17.34
C MET A 192 6.86 19.87 -17.92
N GLN A 193 7.58 18.86 -18.41
CA GLN A 193 8.89 19.04 -19.05
C GLN A 193 8.81 19.72 -20.42
N GLN A 194 7.63 19.74 -21.08
CA GLN A 194 7.42 20.53 -22.29
C GLN A 194 7.51 22.03 -22.01
N ASP A 195 6.98 22.47 -20.87
CA ASP A 195 7.00 23.86 -20.44
C ASP A 195 8.32 24.23 -19.73
N ASN A 196 8.82 23.33 -18.88
CA ASN A 196 10.07 23.51 -18.15
C ASN A 196 10.91 22.22 -18.14
N PRO A 197 11.94 22.12 -18.99
CA PRO A 197 12.79 20.92 -19.10
C PRO A 197 13.55 20.52 -17.82
N LYS A 198 13.63 21.40 -16.82
CA LYS A 198 14.31 21.11 -15.54
C LYS A 198 13.38 20.49 -14.49
N THR A 199 12.10 20.31 -14.80
CA THR A 199 11.12 19.72 -13.87
C THR A 199 11.54 18.31 -13.48
N THR A 200 11.53 18.04 -12.18
CA THR A 200 11.88 16.74 -11.60
C THR A 200 10.63 15.88 -11.35
N ALA A 201 10.82 14.57 -11.15
CA ALA A 201 9.72 13.67 -10.77
C ALA A 201 9.07 14.05 -9.43
N LEU A 202 9.84 14.64 -8.50
CA LEU A 202 9.31 15.14 -7.23
C LEU A 202 8.40 16.36 -7.45
N ASP A 203 8.76 17.26 -8.36
CA ASP A 203 7.90 18.41 -8.70
C ASP A 203 6.56 17.93 -9.28
N ALA A 204 6.59 16.95 -10.18
CA ALA A 204 5.38 16.35 -10.75
C ALA A 204 4.52 15.64 -9.68
N LEU A 205 5.15 14.94 -8.73
CA LEU A 205 4.46 14.29 -7.62
C LEU A 205 3.77 15.30 -6.70
N LEU A 206 4.45 16.40 -6.37
CA LEU A 206 3.90 17.49 -5.57
C LEU A 206 2.74 18.18 -6.30
N ASP A 207 2.89 18.46 -7.60
CA ASP A 207 1.84 19.06 -8.41
C ASP A 207 0.55 18.22 -8.41
N LEU A 208 0.67 16.91 -8.58
CA LEU A 208 -0.46 15.97 -8.54
C LEU A 208 -1.08 15.83 -7.14
N SER A 209 -0.29 16.08 -6.08
CA SER A 209 -0.75 15.99 -4.69
C SER A 209 -1.49 17.23 -4.22
N CYS A 210 -1.29 18.38 -4.89
CA CYS A 210 -1.84 19.67 -4.50
C CYS A 210 -3.22 19.96 -5.12
N LEU A 211 -3.93 20.89 -4.50
CA LEU A 211 -5.13 21.52 -5.04
C LEU A 211 -4.74 22.92 -5.52
N HIS A 212 -4.78 23.14 -6.83
CA HIS A 212 -4.41 24.41 -7.45
C HIS A 212 -5.59 25.34 -7.54
N VAL A 213 -5.41 26.60 -7.14
CA VAL A 213 -6.44 27.64 -7.24
C VAL A 213 -6.10 28.53 -8.43
N GLN A 214 -6.88 28.40 -9.50
CA GLN A 214 -6.63 29.08 -10.77
C GLN A 214 -7.77 30.05 -11.11
N PRO A 215 -7.49 31.17 -11.79
CA PRO A 215 -8.52 32.08 -12.25
C PRO A 215 -9.29 31.46 -13.43
N ILE A 216 -10.62 31.44 -13.33
CA ILE A 216 -11.52 31.30 -14.48
C ILE A 216 -11.68 32.71 -15.06
N SER A 217 -11.62 32.81 -16.39
CA SER A 217 -11.74 34.07 -17.16
C SER A 217 -12.81 35.03 -16.63
N GLU A 218 -12.58 36.33 -16.80
CA GLU A 218 -13.54 37.38 -16.44
C GLU A 218 -14.93 37.09 -17.02
N ASP A 219 -15.95 37.26 -16.18
CA ASP A 219 -17.33 37.23 -16.63
C ASP A 219 -17.53 38.34 -17.68
N PRO A 220 -17.94 38.02 -18.93
CA PRO A 220 -18.16 39.01 -19.97
C PRO A 220 -19.16 40.12 -19.56
N GLN A 221 -20.00 39.86 -18.56
CA GLN A 221 -20.98 40.82 -18.03
C GLN A 221 -20.45 41.71 -16.90
N THR A 222 -19.33 41.36 -16.25
CA THR A 222 -18.72 42.18 -15.19
C THR A 222 -17.19 42.25 -15.32
N PRO A 223 -16.67 43.19 -16.14
CA PRO A 223 -15.23 43.43 -16.28
C PRO A 223 -14.58 43.72 -14.91
N GLY A 224 -13.48 43.03 -14.60
CA GLY A 224 -12.76 43.16 -13.33
C GLY A 224 -13.17 42.20 -12.21
N LYS A 225 -14.15 41.32 -12.41
CA LYS A 225 -14.49 40.24 -11.46
C LYS A 225 -13.89 38.91 -11.93
N VAL A 226 -12.76 38.53 -11.31
CA VAL A 226 -12.13 37.21 -11.54
C VAL A 226 -12.78 36.17 -10.64
N SER A 227 -13.29 35.09 -11.23
CA SER A 227 -13.77 33.92 -10.48
C SER A 227 -12.63 32.92 -10.32
N TRP A 228 -12.49 32.29 -9.15
CA TRP A 228 -11.41 31.36 -8.86
C TRP A 228 -11.96 29.94 -8.77
N ARG A 229 -11.24 28.97 -9.31
CA ARG A 229 -11.57 27.55 -9.20
C ARG A 229 -10.40 26.78 -8.64
N ALA A 230 -10.70 26.02 -7.59
CA ALA A 230 -9.81 24.99 -7.10
C ALA A 230 -9.96 23.74 -7.97
N ALA A 231 -8.85 23.25 -8.54
CA ALA A 231 -8.81 22.08 -9.38
C ALA A 231 -7.55 21.26 -9.09
N ARG A 232 -7.65 19.94 -9.22
CA ARG A 232 -6.48 19.05 -9.29
C ARG A 232 -6.03 18.94 -10.74
N SER A 233 -4.74 18.74 -10.96
CA SER A 233 -4.18 18.56 -12.30
C SER A 233 -4.72 17.31 -13.00
N ARG A 234 -5.09 16.27 -12.23
CA ARG A 234 -5.75 15.06 -12.74
C ARG A 234 -6.96 14.65 -11.90
N GLN A 235 -7.88 13.94 -12.56
CA GLN A 235 -9.06 13.34 -11.93
C GLN A 235 -8.68 12.05 -11.19
N GLY A 236 -9.52 11.63 -10.25
CA GLY A 236 -9.26 10.47 -9.40
C GLY A 236 -8.74 10.86 -8.02
N TRP A 237 -8.54 9.86 -7.16
CA TRP A 237 -7.99 10.06 -5.82
C TRP A 237 -6.52 9.67 -5.82
N LEU A 238 -5.69 10.55 -6.35
CA LEU A 238 -4.24 10.36 -6.44
C LEU A 238 -3.57 10.73 -5.12
N VAL A 239 -2.61 9.91 -4.71
CA VAL A 239 -1.88 10.06 -3.45
C VAL A 239 -0.39 9.78 -3.64
N PRO A 240 0.50 10.53 -2.98
CA PRO A 240 1.92 10.17 -2.94
C PRO A 240 2.09 8.87 -2.15
N LEU A 241 2.85 7.93 -2.72
CA LEU A 241 2.97 6.58 -2.20
C LEU A 241 4.44 6.17 -2.10
N PRO A 242 4.92 5.82 -0.89
CA PRO A 242 6.18 5.10 -0.72
C PRO A 242 6.06 3.74 -1.39
N VAL A 243 6.86 3.46 -2.41
CA VAL A 243 6.81 2.21 -3.16
C VAL A 243 7.99 1.30 -2.90
N GLY A 244 8.99 1.73 -2.11
CA GLY A 244 10.13 0.88 -1.82
C GLY A 244 11.35 1.68 -1.41
N TYR A 245 12.52 1.13 -1.71
CA TYR A 245 13.79 1.64 -1.24
C TYR A 245 14.86 1.65 -2.32
N GLY A 246 15.68 2.70 -2.29
CA GLY A 246 16.85 2.88 -3.15
C GLY A 246 18.14 2.82 -2.34
N ALA A 247 19.17 2.15 -2.86
CA ALA A 247 20.45 2.01 -2.19
C ALA A 247 21.19 3.36 -2.07
N ILE A 248 21.68 3.66 -0.86
CA ILE A 248 22.58 4.80 -0.59
C ILE A 248 23.97 4.33 -0.14
N SER A 249 24.23 3.02 -0.22
CA SER A 249 25.50 2.40 0.13
C SER A 249 25.71 1.11 -0.68
N PRO A 250 26.96 0.60 -0.76
CA PRO A 250 27.23 -0.75 -1.27
C PRO A 250 26.52 -1.84 -0.47
N LEU A 251 26.43 -3.04 -1.05
CA LEU A 251 26.05 -4.24 -0.29
C LEU A 251 27.20 -4.65 0.62
N TYR A 252 26.94 -4.73 1.92
CA TYR A 252 27.88 -5.26 2.89
C TYR A 252 27.60 -6.74 3.12
N GLU A 253 28.68 -7.51 3.30
CA GLU A 253 28.57 -8.93 3.63
C GLU A 253 27.97 -9.12 5.03
N ALA A 254 27.43 -10.32 5.25
CA ALA A 254 26.88 -10.70 6.54
C ALA A 254 27.93 -10.54 7.67
N GLY A 255 27.52 -9.93 8.79
CA GLY A 255 28.40 -9.68 9.94
C GLY A 255 29.35 -8.47 9.80
N GLN A 256 29.38 -7.78 8.66
CA GLN A 256 30.26 -6.61 8.47
C GLN A 256 29.73 -5.34 9.17
N VAL A 257 28.40 -5.20 9.30
CA VAL A 257 27.76 -4.02 9.90
C VAL A 257 27.41 -4.30 11.35
N ALA A 258 27.97 -3.50 12.26
CA ALA A 258 27.68 -3.61 13.69
C ALA A 258 26.22 -3.28 14.01
N ASN A 259 25.66 -3.94 15.04
CA ASN A 259 24.27 -3.76 15.49
C ASN A 259 23.20 -4.00 14.39
N ALA A 260 23.51 -4.80 13.37
CA ALA A 260 22.52 -5.33 12.46
C ALA A 260 21.54 -6.28 13.19
N ARG A 261 20.40 -6.57 12.57
CA ARG A 261 19.34 -7.42 13.14
C ARG A 261 19.82 -8.86 13.38
N ASP A 262 20.67 -9.35 12.50
CA ASP A 262 21.37 -10.65 12.57
C ASP A 262 22.72 -10.55 11.84
N ASP A 263 23.56 -11.57 12.00
CA ASP A 263 24.91 -11.66 11.43
C ASP A 263 24.98 -12.59 10.21
N GLN A 264 23.85 -13.04 9.68
CA GLN A 264 23.77 -14.02 8.58
C GLN A 264 23.22 -13.43 7.28
N THR A 265 22.57 -12.27 7.36
CA THR A 265 21.96 -11.59 6.21
C THR A 265 22.84 -10.43 5.74
N PRO A 266 23.13 -10.31 4.43
CA PRO A 266 23.78 -9.14 3.86
C PRO A 266 23.03 -7.85 4.18
N PHE A 267 23.75 -6.74 4.38
CA PHE A 267 23.18 -5.48 4.83
C PHE A 267 23.39 -4.37 3.80
N ARG A 268 22.40 -3.49 3.66
CA ARG A 268 22.51 -2.29 2.81
C ARG A 268 21.75 -1.11 3.43
N PHE A 269 22.37 0.07 3.50
CA PHE A 269 21.66 1.31 3.80
C PHE A 269 20.86 1.76 2.58
N VAL A 270 19.63 2.16 2.83
CA VAL A 270 18.66 2.55 1.79
C VAL A 270 17.90 3.81 2.20
N GLU A 271 17.32 4.49 1.22
CA GLU A 271 16.36 5.58 1.39
C GLU A 271 15.01 5.24 0.77
N CYS A 272 13.96 5.99 1.14
CA CYS A 272 12.60 5.76 0.67
C CYS A 272 12.42 6.28 -0.77
N LEU A 273 11.86 5.45 -1.65
CA LEU A 273 11.47 5.85 -3.00
C LEU A 273 9.96 6.11 -3.06
N TYR A 274 9.62 7.24 -3.67
CA TYR A 274 8.24 7.70 -3.84
C TYR A 274 7.78 7.54 -5.28
N SER A 275 6.52 7.13 -5.41
CA SER A 275 5.76 7.15 -6.65
C SER A 275 4.35 7.67 -6.34
N LEU A 276 3.43 7.48 -7.28
CA LEU A 276 2.03 7.84 -7.14
C LEU A 276 1.18 6.58 -7.00
N GLY A 277 0.19 6.64 -6.11
CA GLY A 277 -0.89 5.66 -6.01
C GLY A 277 -2.24 6.30 -6.31
N GLU A 278 -3.24 5.48 -6.60
CA GLU A 278 -4.63 5.89 -6.74
C GLU A 278 -5.54 5.00 -5.89
N TRP A 279 -6.47 5.62 -5.18
CA TRP A 279 -7.58 4.91 -4.55
C TRP A 279 -8.75 4.79 -5.54
N LYS A 280 -8.97 3.58 -6.05
CA LYS A 280 -10.04 3.26 -7.02
C LYS A 280 -11.15 2.46 -6.36
N SER A 281 -12.39 2.64 -6.82
CA SER A 281 -13.47 1.71 -6.44
C SER A 281 -13.15 0.31 -7.00
N PRO A 282 -13.32 -0.78 -6.21
CA PRO A 282 -13.06 -2.14 -6.66
C PRO A 282 -13.75 -2.52 -7.97
N HIS A 283 -14.91 -1.94 -8.28
CA HIS A 283 -15.62 -2.16 -9.54
C HIS A 283 -14.88 -1.70 -10.79
N ARG A 284 -13.93 -0.76 -10.66
CA ARG A 284 -13.13 -0.24 -11.78
C ARG A 284 -11.91 -1.10 -12.08
N ILE A 285 -11.56 -2.03 -11.19
CA ILE A 285 -10.43 -2.93 -11.37
C ILE A 285 -10.84 -4.05 -12.33
N GLU A 286 -10.06 -4.30 -13.37
CA GLU A 286 -10.41 -5.25 -14.42
C GLU A 286 -10.02 -6.69 -14.07
N GLY A 287 -8.88 -6.87 -13.39
CA GLY A 287 -8.37 -8.18 -13.03
C GLY A 287 -7.43 -8.18 -11.83
N PRO A 288 -7.01 -9.38 -11.38
CA PRO A 288 -6.10 -9.54 -10.25
C PRO A 288 -4.75 -8.82 -10.46
N ASP A 289 -4.20 -8.86 -11.67
CA ASP A 289 -2.87 -8.28 -11.97
C ASP A 289 -2.83 -6.74 -11.82
N GLU A 290 -3.97 -6.06 -11.92
CA GLU A 290 -4.08 -4.61 -11.66
C GLU A 290 -4.15 -4.31 -10.15
N LEU A 291 -4.52 -5.30 -9.33
CA LEU A 291 -4.73 -5.12 -7.88
C LEU A 291 -3.56 -5.61 -7.04
N LEU A 292 -2.91 -6.71 -7.44
CA LEU A 292 -1.90 -7.38 -6.63
C LEU A 292 -0.56 -6.63 -6.66
N TRP A 293 -0.12 -6.19 -5.48
CA TRP A 293 1.22 -5.66 -5.23
C TRP A 293 2.19 -6.81 -4.95
N HIS A 294 3.32 -6.81 -5.65
CA HIS A 294 4.42 -7.76 -5.52
C HIS A 294 5.67 -7.04 -5.03
N HIS A 295 6.53 -7.75 -4.32
CA HIS A 295 7.88 -7.27 -4.05
C HIS A 295 8.80 -7.64 -5.22
N HIS A 296 9.49 -6.65 -5.76
CA HIS A 296 10.50 -6.81 -6.80
C HIS A 296 11.82 -6.22 -6.30
N ALA A 297 12.87 -7.03 -6.27
CA ALA A 297 14.21 -6.58 -5.92
C ALA A 297 15.14 -6.73 -7.10
N ASP A 298 15.86 -5.65 -7.39
CA ASP A 298 17.03 -5.61 -8.25
C ASP A 298 18.23 -5.19 -7.39
N PRO A 299 18.89 -6.15 -6.72
CA PRO A 299 20.00 -5.85 -5.83
C PRO A 299 21.22 -5.29 -6.55
N GLU A 300 21.38 -5.55 -7.85
CA GLU A 300 22.50 -5.06 -8.66
C GLU A 300 22.38 -3.54 -8.86
N ASN A 301 21.20 -3.07 -9.22
CA ASN A 301 20.92 -1.62 -9.33
C ASN A 301 20.52 -0.99 -7.99
N GLY A 302 20.32 -1.80 -6.95
CA GLY A 302 19.98 -1.34 -5.60
C GLY A 302 18.57 -0.81 -5.45
N LEU A 303 17.64 -1.41 -6.17
CA LEU A 303 16.21 -1.09 -6.11
C LEU A 303 15.46 -2.23 -5.40
N TYR A 304 14.65 -1.86 -4.41
CA TYR A 304 13.82 -2.80 -3.66
C TYR A 304 12.39 -2.24 -3.62
N LEU A 305 11.58 -2.63 -4.60
CA LEU A 305 10.32 -1.99 -4.92
C LEU A 305 9.12 -2.89 -4.63
N CYS A 306 7.97 -2.26 -4.47
CA CYS A 306 6.65 -2.86 -4.51
C CYS A 306 5.98 -2.35 -5.78
N GLU A 307 5.64 -3.26 -6.68
CA GLU A 307 5.08 -2.96 -7.99
C GLU A 307 3.87 -3.84 -8.26
N GLN A 308 3.05 -3.42 -9.21
CA GLN A 308 1.95 -4.23 -9.73
C GLN A 308 2.32 -4.68 -11.15
N ARG A 309 1.95 -5.90 -11.53
CA ARG A 309 2.38 -6.51 -12.80
C ARG A 309 2.01 -5.71 -14.04
N HIS A 310 0.94 -4.92 -13.97
CA HIS A 310 0.56 -4.00 -15.04
C HIS A 310 1.63 -2.92 -15.36
N GLN A 311 2.67 -2.77 -14.53
CA GLN A 311 3.74 -1.79 -14.71
C GLN A 311 5.01 -2.34 -15.38
N ALA A 312 5.10 -3.64 -15.60
CA ALA A 312 6.30 -4.29 -16.15
C ALA A 312 6.39 -4.25 -17.68
N ASP A 313 5.42 -3.61 -18.36
CA ASP A 313 5.38 -3.41 -19.81
C ASP A 313 5.70 -1.97 -20.23
#